data_AF-A0A2G1Y3I7-F1
#
_entry.id   AF-A0A2G1Y3I7-F1
#
_cell.length_a   1.000
_cell.length_b   1.000
_cell.length_c   1.000
_cell.angle_alpha   90.00
_cell.angle_beta   90.00
_cell.angle_gamma   90.00
#
_symmetry.space_group_name_H-M   'P 1'
#
loop_
_entity.id
_entity.type
_entity.pdbx_description
1 polymer ?
#
loop_
_entity_poly.entity_id
_entity_poly.type
_entity_poly.pdbx_seq_one_letter_code
_entity_poly.pdbx_strand_id
1 'polypeptide(L)'
;MENTITDFFKIIYSENDFSRGLATSFSGVISSTIYILFNDIVLTLLSLIIVYPISRLLFLSINKVYNQKKENKNIENFFNSFSIQEENLIQEFVKSGTSFLGYNYINTYQNELETLKNRGILSEAKNGYQLNIKVFDKAQEVYKDYAIPF
;
A
#
# COMPACT_ATOMS: atom_id res chain seq x y z
N MET A 1 -3.62 17.14 22.34
CA MET A 1 -2.70 16.16 22.96
C MET A 1 -3.38 14.83 23.29
N GLU A 2 -4.71 14.81 23.50
CA GLU A 2 -5.48 13.58 23.73
C GLU A 2 -5.50 12.60 22.54
N ASN A 3 -5.48 13.12 21.30
CA ASN A 3 -5.51 12.28 20.08
C ASN A 3 -4.25 11.43 19.85
N THR A 4 -3.06 11.87 20.26
CA THR A 4 -1.82 11.16 19.91
C THR A 4 -1.65 9.84 20.66
N ILE A 5 -2.14 9.77 21.91
CA ILE A 5 -2.05 8.56 22.73
C ILE A 5 -3.10 7.54 22.28
N THR A 6 -4.32 7.98 21.99
CA THR A 6 -5.39 7.12 21.48
C THR A 6 -5.04 6.57 20.10
N ASP A 7 -4.46 7.38 19.21
CA ASP A 7 -3.94 6.92 17.92
C ASP A 7 -2.82 5.89 18.08
N PHE A 8 -1.90 6.11 19.02
CA PHE A 8 -0.83 5.17 19.33
C PHE A 8 -1.37 3.81 19.80
N PHE A 9 -2.32 3.80 20.73
CA PHE A 9 -2.97 2.56 21.17
C PHE A 9 -3.76 1.90 20.04
N LYS A 10 -4.43 2.67 19.19
CA LYS A 10 -5.16 2.14 18.03
C LYS A 10 -4.23 1.42 17.05
N ILE A 11 -3.02 1.92 16.84
CA ILE A 11 -1.99 1.28 16.01
C ILE A 11 -1.45 0.01 16.70
N ILE A 12 -1.23 0.06 18.01
CA ILE A 12 -0.77 -1.08 18.82
C ILE A 12 -1.84 -2.14 19.03
N TYR A 13 -3.11 -1.87 18.77
CA TYR A 13 -4.17 -2.87 18.87
C TYR A 13 -4.88 -3.13 17.54
N SER A 14 -4.46 -2.52 16.44
CA SER A 14 -4.99 -2.80 15.10
C SER A 14 -4.84 -4.28 14.72
N GLU A 15 -5.81 -4.88 14.06
CA GLU A 15 -5.76 -6.29 13.60
C GLU A 15 -4.79 -6.48 12.41
N ASN A 16 -3.49 -6.38 12.65
CA ASN A 16 -2.49 -6.82 11.68
C ASN A 16 -1.76 -8.04 12.23
N ASP A 17 -2.23 -9.22 11.82
CA ASP A 17 -1.80 -10.52 12.37
C ASP A 17 -0.31 -10.77 12.23
N PHE A 18 0.29 -10.33 11.11
CA PHE A 18 1.71 -10.52 10.83
C PHE A 18 2.60 -9.73 11.80
N SER A 19 2.29 -8.44 11.99
CA SER A 19 3.09 -7.57 12.88
C SER A 19 2.92 -7.96 14.35
N ARG A 20 1.72 -8.42 14.73
CA ARG A 20 1.44 -8.92 16.07
C ARG A 20 2.22 -10.20 16.38
N GLY A 21 2.27 -11.15 15.44
CA GLY A 21 3.02 -12.40 15.58
C GLY A 21 4.51 -12.15 15.79
N LEU A 22 5.13 -11.34 14.91
CA LEU A 22 6.55 -10.99 15.02
C LEU A 22 6.87 -10.22 16.30
N ALA A 23 6.03 -9.25 16.67
CA ALA A 23 6.21 -8.49 17.90
C ALA A 23 6.17 -9.37 19.15
N THR A 24 5.21 -10.31 19.20
CA THR A 24 5.06 -11.26 20.31
C THR A 24 6.31 -12.13 20.43
N SER A 25 6.72 -12.77 19.33
CA SER A 25 7.91 -13.63 19.32
C SER A 25 9.17 -12.88 19.73
N PHE A 26 9.38 -11.66 19.19
CA PHE A 26 10.57 -10.86 19.50
C PHE A 26 10.59 -10.41 20.96
N SER A 27 9.43 -9.97 21.49
CA SER A 27 9.29 -9.61 22.90
C SER A 27 9.50 -10.80 23.84
N GLY A 28 9.01 -11.98 23.45
CA GLY A 28 9.19 -13.22 24.20
C GLY A 28 10.65 -13.68 24.24
N VAL A 29 11.38 -13.57 23.12
CA VAL A 29 12.82 -13.88 23.06
C VAL A 29 13.60 -12.94 23.99
N ILE A 30 13.40 -11.62 23.87
CA ILE A 30 14.13 -10.64 24.69
C ILE A 30 13.83 -10.83 26.17
N SER A 31 12.57 -11.04 26.54
CA SER A 31 12.18 -11.22 27.94
C SER A 31 12.72 -12.53 28.49
N SER A 32 12.70 -13.61 27.71
CA SER A 32 13.33 -14.88 28.09
C SER A 32 14.84 -14.74 28.28
N THR A 33 15.51 -13.99 27.41
CA THR A 33 16.96 -13.71 27.54
C THR A 33 17.26 -12.94 28.84
N ILE A 34 16.46 -11.93 29.17
CA ILE A 34 16.60 -11.17 30.41
C ILE A 34 16.36 -12.06 31.63
N TYR A 35 15.35 -12.94 31.58
CA TYR A 35 15.12 -13.91 32.64
C TYR A 35 16.32 -14.82 32.87
N ILE A 36 16.91 -15.38 31.81
CA ILE A 36 18.05 -16.28 31.92
C ILE A 36 19.28 -15.57 32.53
N LEU A 37 19.50 -14.29 32.19
CA LEU A 37 20.67 -13.55 32.63
C LEU A 37 20.55 -13.02 34.07
N PHE A 38 19.37 -12.52 34.44
CA PHE A 38 19.16 -11.84 35.73
C PHE A 38 18.41 -12.69 36.74
N ASN A 39 17.77 -13.79 36.29
CA ASN A 39 16.89 -14.65 37.08
C ASN A 39 15.82 -13.87 37.88
N ASP A 40 15.41 -12.71 37.35
CA ASP A 40 14.45 -11.79 37.96
C ASP A 40 13.18 -11.75 37.12
N ILE A 41 12.08 -12.18 37.74
CA ILE A 41 10.77 -12.24 37.10
C ILE A 41 10.13 -10.86 36.90
N VAL A 42 10.42 -9.89 37.78
CA VAL A 42 9.89 -8.52 37.68
C VAL A 42 10.52 -7.82 36.49
N LEU A 43 11.85 -7.92 36.37
CA LEU A 43 12.58 -7.33 35.24
C LEU A 43 12.15 -7.96 33.90
N THR A 44 11.89 -9.26 33.91
CA THR A 44 11.38 -10.01 32.75
C THR A 44 10.02 -9.51 32.29
N LEU A 45 9.06 -9.36 33.21
CA LEU A 45 7.72 -8.84 32.89
C LEU A 45 7.77 -7.39 32.41
N LEU A 46 8.60 -6.55 33.04
CA LEU A 46 8.76 -5.16 32.66
C LEU A 46 9.36 -5.04 31.25
N SER A 47 10.36 -5.86 30.93
CA SER A 47 10.89 -5.99 29.58
C SER A 47 9.80 -6.38 28.59
N LEU A 48 8.99 -7.38 28.90
CA LEU A 48 7.94 -7.85 27.98
C LEU A 48 6.95 -6.73 27.63
N ILE A 49 6.50 -5.98 28.64
CA ILE A 49 5.54 -4.87 28.50
C ILE A 49 6.12 -3.73 27.65
N ILE A 50 7.42 -3.44 27.76
CA ILE A 50 8.07 -2.36 27.04
C ILE A 50 8.48 -2.77 25.63
N VAL A 51 9.05 -3.97 25.48
CA VAL A 51 9.62 -4.45 24.21
C VAL A 51 8.53 -4.77 23.20
N TYR A 52 7.37 -5.27 23.65
CA TYR A 52 6.25 -5.59 22.77
C TYR A 52 5.74 -4.42 21.91
N PRO A 53 5.35 -3.26 22.48
CA PRO A 53 4.87 -2.13 21.67
C PRO A 53 5.95 -1.56 20.75
N ILE A 54 7.20 -1.52 21.19
CA ILE A 54 8.34 -1.05 20.39
C ILE A 54 8.54 -1.97 19.18
N SER A 55 8.63 -3.28 19.40
CA SER A 55 8.83 -4.25 18.33
C SER A 55 7.67 -4.22 17.34
N ARG A 56 6.43 -4.06 17.83
CA ARG A 56 5.24 -3.93 17.00
C ARG A 56 5.28 -2.73 16.05
N LEU A 57 5.68 -1.56 16.53
CA LEU A 57 5.79 -0.36 15.68
C LEU A 57 6.87 -0.52 14.62
N LEU A 58 7.99 -1.15 14.98
CA LEU A 58 9.06 -1.46 14.03
C LEU A 58 8.56 -2.41 12.94
N PHE A 59 7.92 -3.52 13.29
CA PHE A 59 7.41 -4.49 12.31
C PHE A 59 6.30 -3.93 11.43
N LEU A 60 5.40 -3.10 11.97
CA LEU A 60 4.39 -2.40 11.18
C LEU A 60 5.04 -1.47 10.15
N SER A 61 6.06 -0.70 10.57
CA SER A 61 6.78 0.22 9.69
C SER A 61 7.54 -0.52 8.59
N ILE A 62 8.24 -1.60 8.95
CA ILE A 62 8.97 -2.45 8.00
C ILE A 62 8.01 -3.07 6.99
N ASN A 63 6.89 -3.64 7.46
CA ASN A 63 5.88 -4.25 6.59
C ASN A 63 5.27 -3.21 5.63
N LYS A 64 4.98 -2.00 6.12
CA LYS A 64 4.46 -0.91 5.30
C LYS A 64 5.45 -0.52 4.20
N VAL A 65 6.72 -0.32 4.54
CA VAL A 65 7.77 0.04 3.56
C VAL A 65 8.00 -1.09 2.57
N TYR A 66 8.02 -2.34 3.02
CA TYR A 66 8.20 -3.49 2.16
C TYR A 66 7.05 -3.65 1.16
N ASN A 67 5.81 -3.54 1.63
CA ASN A 67 4.62 -3.62 0.78
C ASN A 67 4.56 -2.44 -0.19
N GLN A 68 4.89 -1.22 0.24
CA GLN A 68 5.00 -0.06 -0.66
C GLN A 68 6.03 -0.29 -1.77
N LYS A 69 7.23 -0.79 -1.43
CA LYS A 69 8.25 -1.11 -2.44
C LYS A 69 7.80 -2.21 -3.40
N LYS A 70 7.12 -3.24 -2.90
CA LYS A 70 6.59 -4.33 -3.73
C LYS A 70 5.47 -3.85 -4.64
N GLU A 71 4.55 -3.04 -4.13
CA GLU A 71 3.49 -2.41 -4.92
C GLU A 71 4.07 -1.50 -6.00
N ASN A 72 5.05 -0.64 -5.67
CA ASN A 72 5.69 0.22 -6.66
C ASN A 72 6.36 -0.59 -7.78
N LYS A 73 7.08 -1.66 -7.43
CA LYS A 73 7.64 -2.58 -8.44
C LYS A 73 6.58 -3.24 -9.30
N ASN A 74 5.46 -3.64 -8.70
CA ASN A 74 4.35 -4.22 -9.46
C ASN A 74 3.76 -3.20 -10.43
N ILE A 75 3.56 -1.95 -10.00
CA ILE A 75 3.09 -0.84 -10.84
C ILE A 75 4.07 -0.59 -11.99
N GLU A 76 5.38 -0.49 -11.71
CA GLU A 76 6.41 -0.34 -12.76
C GLU A 76 6.39 -1.50 -13.77
N ASN A 77 6.27 -2.74 -13.28
CA ASN A 77 6.14 -3.91 -14.15
C ASN A 77 4.87 -3.87 -15.00
N PHE A 78 3.76 -3.35 -14.47
CA PHE A 78 2.53 -3.16 -15.26
C PHE A 78 2.74 -2.16 -16.39
N PHE A 79 3.35 -1.00 -16.12
CA PHE A 79 3.66 -0.02 -17.16
C PHE A 79 4.57 -0.58 -18.24
N ASN A 80 5.58 -1.36 -17.87
CA ASN A 80 6.48 -2.01 -18.84
C ASN A 80 5.79 -3.11 -19.67
N SER A 81 4.59 -3.55 -19.28
CA SER A 81 3.84 -4.63 -19.93
C SER A 81 2.66 -4.15 -20.77
N PHE A 82 2.46 -2.83 -20.88
CA PHE A 82 1.37 -2.27 -21.67
C PHE A 82 1.63 -2.42 -23.16
N SER A 83 0.57 -2.78 -23.89
CA SER A 83 0.58 -2.62 -25.34
C SER A 83 0.48 -1.13 -25.70
N ILE A 84 0.87 -0.78 -26.92
CA ILE A 84 0.77 0.59 -27.44
C ILE A 84 -0.69 1.11 -27.33
N GLN A 85 -1.66 0.22 -27.52
CA GLN A 85 -3.08 0.57 -27.41
C GLN A 85 -3.52 0.81 -25.97
N GLU A 86 -3.06 -0.01 -25.02
CA GLU A 86 -3.30 0.19 -23.59
C GLU A 86 -2.66 1.50 -23.10
N GLU A 87 -1.47 1.82 -23.60
CA GLU A 87 -0.79 3.08 -23.31
C GLU A 87 -1.59 4.29 -23.78
N ASN A 88 -2.14 4.25 -24.99
CA ASN A 88 -3.00 5.32 -25.51
C ASN A 88 -4.24 5.54 -24.63
N LEU A 89 -4.85 4.47 -24.11
CA LEU A 89 -5.96 4.57 -23.18
C LEU A 89 -5.54 5.23 -21.85
N ILE A 90 -4.39 4.85 -21.28
CA ILE A 90 -3.84 5.46 -20.06
C ILE A 90 -3.52 6.94 -20.28
N GLN A 91 -3.00 7.32 -21.46
CA GLN A 91 -2.79 8.71 -21.80
C GLN A 91 -4.10 9.50 -21.86
N GLU A 92 -5.21 8.92 -22.33
CA GLU A 92 -6.52 9.58 -22.27
C GLU A 92 -7.01 9.83 -20.84
N PHE A 93 -6.75 8.91 -19.91
CA PHE A 93 -6.98 9.19 -18.48
C PHE A 93 -6.16 10.40 -18.03
N VAL A 94 -4.86 10.43 -18.32
CA VAL A 94 -3.98 11.55 -17.93
C VAL A 94 -4.41 12.88 -18.56
N LYS A 95 -4.76 12.88 -19.87
CA LYS A 95 -5.25 14.06 -20.59
C LYS A 95 -6.58 14.58 -20.03
N SER A 96 -7.48 13.68 -19.62
CA SER A 96 -8.72 14.08 -18.96
C SER A 96 -8.49 14.77 -17.62
N GLY A 97 -7.29 14.63 -17.04
CA GLY A 97 -6.96 15.11 -15.70
C GLY A 97 -7.65 14.32 -14.59
N THR A 98 -8.35 13.24 -14.92
CA THR A 98 -9.12 12.45 -13.97
C THR A 98 -8.79 10.96 -14.08
N SER A 99 -8.92 10.25 -12.96
CA SER A 99 -8.83 8.78 -12.94
C SER A 99 -10.10 8.10 -13.45
N PHE A 100 -11.01 8.82 -14.13
CA PHE A 100 -12.32 8.32 -14.53
C PHE A 100 -12.60 8.60 -16.00
N LEU A 101 -12.97 7.57 -16.75
CA LEU A 101 -13.45 7.71 -18.13
C LEU A 101 -14.90 7.24 -18.20
N GLY A 102 -15.75 8.06 -18.82
CA GLY A 102 -17.15 7.71 -19.04
C GLY A 102 -17.32 6.65 -20.12
N TYR A 103 -18.49 6.02 -20.16
CA TYR A 103 -18.83 5.00 -21.15
C TYR A 103 -18.77 5.44 -22.62
N ASN A 104 -18.73 6.75 -22.88
CA ASN A 104 -18.53 7.32 -24.21
C ASN A 104 -17.22 6.83 -24.88
N TYR A 105 -16.26 6.36 -24.08
CA TYR A 105 -14.97 5.86 -24.54
C TYR A 105 -14.93 4.32 -24.74
N ILE A 106 -16.02 3.59 -24.44
CA ILE A 106 -16.07 2.12 -24.61
C ILE A 106 -15.80 1.72 -26.07
N ASN A 107 -16.48 2.38 -27.01
CA ASN A 107 -16.45 1.96 -28.42
C ASN A 107 -15.06 2.13 -29.05
N THR A 108 -14.23 3.00 -28.47
CA THR A 108 -12.88 3.28 -28.97
C THR A 108 -11.83 2.35 -28.35
N TYR A 109 -12.04 1.88 -27.11
CA TYR A 109 -11.03 1.15 -26.33
C TYR A 109 -11.56 -0.15 -25.70
N GLN A 110 -12.52 -0.81 -26.35
CA GLN A 110 -13.23 -1.95 -25.76
C GLN A 110 -12.28 -3.08 -25.33
N ASN A 111 -11.30 -3.41 -26.17
CA ASN A 111 -10.35 -4.49 -25.89
C ASN A 111 -9.41 -4.12 -24.74
N GLU A 112 -8.90 -2.88 -24.74
CA GLU A 112 -7.96 -2.36 -23.76
C GLU A 112 -8.61 -2.19 -22.38
N LEU A 113 -9.89 -1.79 -22.35
CA LEU A 113 -10.68 -1.72 -21.12
C LEU A 113 -10.85 -3.12 -20.51
N GLU A 114 -11.13 -4.13 -21.31
CA GLU A 114 -11.25 -5.51 -20.83
C GLU A 114 -9.91 -6.08 -20.34
N THR A 115 -8.80 -5.84 -21.06
CA THR A 115 -7.48 -6.32 -20.63
C THR A 115 -7.05 -5.67 -19.32
N LEU A 116 -7.19 -4.34 -19.20
CA LEU A 116 -6.85 -3.60 -17.99
C LEU A 116 -7.79 -3.92 -16.81
N LYS A 117 -9.06 -4.22 -17.08
CA LYS A 117 -10.01 -4.73 -16.07
C LYS A 117 -9.58 -6.11 -15.56
N ASN A 118 -9.23 -7.03 -16.47
CA ASN A 118 -8.76 -8.37 -16.11
C ASN A 118 -7.43 -8.34 -15.33
N ARG A 119 -6.60 -7.34 -15.57
CA ARG A 119 -5.36 -7.07 -14.82
C ARG A 119 -5.60 -6.40 -13.45
N GLY A 120 -6.84 -6.02 -13.13
CA GLY A 120 -7.20 -5.35 -11.87
C GLY A 120 -6.73 -3.88 -11.78
N ILE A 121 -6.37 -3.28 -12.92
CA ILE A 121 -5.89 -1.90 -13.02
C ILE A 121 -7.07 -0.93 -13.15
N LEU A 122 -8.15 -1.39 -13.79
CA LEU A 122 -9.42 -0.68 -13.91
C LEU A 122 -10.50 -1.34 -13.05
N SER A 123 -11.38 -0.50 -12.50
CA SER A 123 -12.62 -0.91 -11.85
C SER A 123 -13.82 -0.31 -12.59
N GLU A 124 -14.90 -1.07 -12.69
CA GLU A 124 -16.14 -0.57 -13.27
C GLU A 124 -16.92 0.26 -12.24
N ALA A 125 -17.37 1.43 -12.65
CA ALA A 125 -18.12 2.37 -11.85
C ALA A 125 -19.46 2.68 -12.54
N LYS A 126 -20.38 3.31 -11.80
CA LYS A 126 -21.79 3.48 -12.21
C LYS A 126 -22.00 4.07 -13.63
N ASN A 127 -21.05 4.86 -14.13
CA ASN A 127 -21.13 5.55 -15.42
C ASN A 127 -19.85 5.41 -16.28
N GLY A 128 -18.98 4.44 -16.00
CA GLY A 128 -17.70 4.35 -16.70
C GLY A 128 -16.66 3.47 -15.99
N TYR A 129 -15.39 3.77 -16.22
CA TYR A 129 -14.26 3.05 -15.66
C TYR A 129 -13.39 3.96 -14.82
N GLN A 130 -12.97 3.45 -13.66
CA GLN A 130 -12.06 4.13 -12.76
C GLN A 130 -10.70 3.43 -12.78
N LEU A 131 -9.67 4.19 -13.14
CA LEU A 131 -8.28 3.77 -13.06
C LEU A 131 -7.84 3.75 -11.59
N ASN A 132 -7.05 2.74 -11.24
CA ASN A 132 -6.41 2.69 -9.93
C ASN A 132 -5.65 3.99 -9.68
N ILE A 133 -5.97 4.70 -8.60
CA ILE A 133 -5.44 6.03 -8.28
C ILE A 133 -3.90 6.02 -8.26
N LYS A 134 -3.27 4.96 -7.73
CA LYS A 134 -1.80 4.85 -7.70
C LYS A 134 -1.20 4.72 -9.10
N VAL A 135 -1.90 4.02 -10.00
CA VAL A 135 -1.49 3.89 -11.41
C VAL A 135 -1.69 5.22 -12.12
N PHE A 136 -2.78 5.92 -11.84
CA PHE A 136 -3.03 7.26 -12.37
C PHE A 136 -1.98 8.28 -11.93
N ASP A 137 -1.65 8.35 -10.64
CA ASP A 137 -0.62 9.24 -10.10
C ASP A 137 0.74 8.97 -10.76
N LYS A 138 1.08 7.68 -10.96
CA LYS A 138 2.31 7.29 -11.67
C LYS A 138 2.25 7.64 -13.15
N ALA A 139 1.11 7.46 -13.81
CA ALA A 139 0.90 7.86 -15.20
C ALA A 139 1.07 9.37 -15.36
N GLN A 140 0.58 10.18 -14.43
CA GLN A 140 0.79 11.63 -14.44
C GLN A 140 2.26 12.01 -14.30
N GLU A 141 3.04 11.27 -13.51
CA GLU A 141 4.49 11.48 -13.40
C GLU A 141 5.22 11.14 -14.71
N VAL A 142 4.85 10.02 -15.35
CA VAL A 142 5.50 9.51 -16.56
C VAL A 142 5.11 10.30 -17.82
N TYR A 143 3.82 10.62 -17.96
CA TYR A 143 3.27 11.35 -19.11
C TYR A 143 3.15 12.86 -18.86
N LYS A 144 3.92 13.38 -17.89
CA LYS A 144 3.89 14.79 -17.50
C LYS A 144 4.17 15.75 -18.67
N ASP A 145 4.94 15.30 -19.66
CA ASP A 145 5.25 16.05 -20.88
C ASP A 145 4.11 16.05 -21.94
N TYR A 146 3.09 15.21 -21.77
CA TYR A 146 1.89 15.17 -22.62
C TYR A 146 0.69 15.89 -21.99
N ALA A 147 0.80 16.33 -20.74
CA ALA A 147 -0.18 17.21 -20.11
C ALA A 147 0.01 18.63 -20.66
N ILE A 148 -0.85 18.99 -21.62
CA ILE A 148 -0.86 20.32 -22.24
C ILE A 148 -0.93 21.40 -21.13
N PRO A 149 -0.07 22.43 -21.16
CA PRO A 149 -0.17 23.55 -20.24
C PRO A 149 -1.47 24.30 -20.51
N PHE A 150 -2.31 24.45 -19.48
CA PHE A 150 -3.41 25.41 -19.50
C PHE A 150 -2.88 26.84 -19.40
#